data_AF-A0A948I327-F1
#
_entry.id   AF-A0A948I327-F1
#
_cell.length_a   1.000
_cell.length_b   1.000
_cell.length_c   1.000
_cell.angle_alpha   90.00
_cell.angle_beta   90.00
_cell.angle_gamma   90.00
#
_symmetry.space_group_name_H-M   'P 1'
#
loop_
_entity.id
_entity.type
_entity.pdbx_description
1 polymer ?
#
loop_
_entity_poly.entity_id
_entity_poly.type
_entity_poly.pdbx_seq_one_letter_code
_entity_poly.pdbx_strand_id
1 'polypeptide(L)' 'MALQIDTFSNLTGGQSFFKAIGHPLSARPIADLLTRLSGAGKIAVYDPLGFLQPFAEIQDCAALDLAGVYVQNIDQIGRT' A
#
# COMPACT_ATOMS: atom_id res chain seq x y z
N MET A 1 -20.37 6.23 -1.00
CA MET A 1 -19.31 5.64 -1.85
C MET A 1 -18.73 4.45 -1.11
N ALA A 2 -18.47 3.33 -1.78
CA ALA A 2 -17.89 2.14 -1.16
C ALA A 2 -16.37 2.15 -1.33
N LEU A 3 -15.64 1.84 -0.26
CA LEU A 3 -14.18 1.71 -0.29
C LEU A 3 -13.77 0.58 -1.24
N GLN A 4 -12.73 0.81 -2.05
CA GLN A 4 -12.20 -0.20 -2.98
C GLN A 4 -11.23 -1.15 -2.27
N ILE A 5 -11.76 -1.96 -1.33
CA ILE A 5 -10.94 -2.87 -0.52
C ILE A 5 -11.53 -4.27 -0.49
N ASP A 6 -10.71 -5.26 -0.83
CA ASP A 6 -11.04 -6.66 -0.59
C ASP A 6 -10.84 -7.00 0.89
N THR A 7 -11.91 -7.42 1.56
CA THR A 7 -11.86 -7.85 2.97
C THR A 7 -11.82 -9.37 3.11
N PHE A 8 -12.28 -10.10 2.07
CA PHE A 8 -12.39 -11.55 2.06
C PHE A 8 -12.42 -12.13 0.64
N SER A 9 -11.84 -13.30 0.44
CA SER A 9 -11.89 -14.12 -0.77
C SER A 9 -12.30 -15.55 -0.42
N ASN A 10 -13.19 -16.14 -1.22
CA ASN A 10 -13.55 -17.56 -1.04
C ASN A 10 -12.42 -18.52 -1.45
N LEU A 11 -11.42 -18.05 -2.20
CA LEU A 11 -10.28 -18.86 -2.65
C LEU A 11 -9.11 -18.82 -1.67
N THR A 12 -8.84 -17.64 -1.09
CA THR A 12 -7.66 -17.40 -0.24
C THR A 12 -8.02 -17.09 1.22
N GLY A 13 -9.31 -17.00 1.55
CA GLY A 13 -9.81 -16.64 2.87
C GLY A 13 -9.83 -15.13 3.13
N GLY A 14 -9.82 -14.75 4.42
CA GLY A 14 -9.80 -13.34 4.83
C GLY A 14 -8.51 -12.65 4.40
N GLN A 15 -8.62 -11.40 3.95
CA GLN A 15 -7.46 -10.63 3.49
C GLN A 15 -6.60 -10.21 4.69
N SER A 16 -5.50 -10.92 4.93
CA SER A 16 -4.58 -10.66 6.04
C SER A 16 -4.01 -9.24 6.01
N PHE A 17 -3.80 -8.69 4.81
CA PHE A 17 -3.34 -7.32 4.63
C PHE A 17 -4.34 -6.31 5.21
N PHE A 18 -5.62 -6.38 4.80
CA PHE A 18 -6.69 -5.54 5.34
C PHE A 18 -6.73 -5.56 6.87
N LYS A 19 -6.64 -6.74 7.46
CA LYS A 19 -6.61 -6.90 8.92
C LYS A 19 -5.39 -6.22 9.53
N ALA A 20 -4.21 -6.38 8.94
CA ALA A 20 -2.97 -5.82 9.46
C ALA A 20 -2.98 -4.28 9.43
N ILE A 21 -3.38 -3.68 8.30
CA ILE A 21 -3.35 -2.22 8.13
C ILE A 21 -4.51 -1.51 8.82
N GLY A 22 -5.59 -2.22 9.16
CA GLY A 22 -6.69 -1.71 9.98
C GLY A 22 -6.57 -2.01 11.49
N HIS A 23 -5.54 -2.75 11.91
CA HIS A 23 -5.43 -3.19 13.30
C HIS A 23 -5.06 -2.03 14.25
N PRO A 24 -5.63 -1.92 15.47
CA PRO A 24 -5.26 -0.87 16.41
C PRO A 24 -3.75 -0.80 16.74
N LEU A 25 -3.06 -1.95 16.71
CA LEU A 25 -1.61 -2.00 16.94
C LEU A 25 -0.77 -1.43 15.79
N SER A 26 -1.31 -1.31 14.58
CA SER A 26 -0.60 -0.74 13.43
C SER A 26 -0.84 0.75 13.26
N ALA A 27 -1.83 1.34 13.96
CA ALA A 27 -2.18 2.76 13.83
C ALA A 27 -0.99 3.70 14.06
N ARG A 28 -0.26 3.53 15.17
CA ARG A 28 0.90 4.37 15.48
C ARG A 28 2.10 4.13 14.54
N PRO A 29 2.53 2.88 14.28
CA PRO A 29 3.55 2.61 13.28
C PRO A 29 3.25 3.18 11.88
N ILE A 30 1.99 3.12 11.45
CA ILE A 30 1.57 3.68 10.16
C ILE A 30 1.64 5.20 10.16
N ALA A 31 1.14 5.86 11.21
CA ALA A 31 1.24 7.32 11.31
C ALA A 31 2.70 7.81 11.32
N ASP A 32 3.58 7.12 12.03
CA ASP A 32 5.01 7.43 12.08
C ASP A 32 5.67 7.22 10.70
N LEU A 33 5.30 6.16 9.98
CA LEU A 33 5.76 5.91 8.62
C LEU A 33 5.32 7.02 7.67
N LEU A 34 4.03 7.37 7.66
CA LEU A 34 3.48 8.41 6.79
C LEU A 34 4.11 9.78 7.06
N THR A 35 4.32 10.12 8.33
CA THR A 35 5.01 11.37 8.73
C THR A 35 6.45 11.41 8.21
N ARG A 36 7.18 10.31 8.34
CA ARG A 36 8.55 10.21 7.82
C ARG A 36 8.59 10.35 6.30
N LEU A 37 7.65 9.71 5.62
CA LEU A 37 7.55 9.72 4.17
C LEU A 37 7.18 11.12 3.65
N SER A 38 6.21 11.80 4.25
CA SER A 38 5.84 13.17 3.86
C SER A 38 7.00 14.17 4.01
N GLY A 39 7.89 13.94 4.97
CA GLY A 39 9.10 14.76 5.18
C GLY A 39 10.27 14.42 4.25
N ALA A 40 10.23 13.31 3.52
CA ALA A 40 11.33 12.82 2.68
C ALA A 40 11.34 13.41 1.26
N GLY A 41 10.31 14.17 0.88
CA GLY A 41 10.12 14.69 -0.47
C GLY A 41 9.43 13.67 -1.38
N LYS A 42 9.89 13.56 -2.63
CA LYS A 42 9.27 12.67 -3.62
C LYS A 42 9.56 11.20 -3.36
N ILE A 43 8.52 10.37 -3.41
CA ILE A 43 8.57 8.93 -3.10
C ILE A 43 8.18 8.12 -4.32
N ALA A 44 8.99 7.12 -4.66
CA ALA A 44 8.61 6.07 -5.60
C ALA A 44 8.04 4.88 -4.83
N VAL A 45 6.87 4.38 -5.23
CA VAL A 45 6.27 3.17 -4.64
C VAL A 45 6.48 1.99 -5.58
N TYR A 46 7.04 0.90 -5.07
CA TYR A 46 7.06 -0.38 -5.77
C TYR A 46 5.96 -1.27 -5.21
N ASP A 47 4.94 -1.55 -6.01
CA ASP A 47 3.72 -2.25 -5.59
C ASP A 47 3.37 -3.43 -6.51
N PRO A 48 4.17 -4.51 -6.52
CA PRO A 48 3.92 -5.67 -7.38
C PRO A 48 2.67 -6.47 -6.99
N LEU A 49 2.09 -6.22 -5.80
CA LEU A 49 0.95 -6.96 -5.25
C LEU A 49 -0.35 -6.13 -5.23
N GLY A 50 -0.32 -4.86 -5.63
CA GLY A 50 -1.51 -3.99 -5.64
C GLY A 50 -1.99 -3.59 -4.26
N PHE A 51 -1.10 -3.49 -3.26
CA PHE A 51 -1.43 -3.13 -1.88
C PHE A 51 -1.51 -1.63 -1.63
N LEU A 52 -0.97 -0.78 -2.50
CA LEU A 52 -1.01 0.66 -2.31
C LEU A 52 -2.44 1.20 -2.33
N GLN A 53 -3.28 0.72 -3.25
CA GLN A 53 -4.68 1.15 -3.35
C GLN A 53 -5.48 0.83 -2.08
N PRO A 54 -5.59 -0.44 -1.62
CA PRO A 54 -6.32 -0.74 -0.39
C PRO A 54 -5.68 -0.10 0.86
N PHE A 55 -4.37 0.17 0.84
CA PHE A 55 -3.73 0.95 1.90
C PHE A 55 -4.25 2.40 1.94
N ALA A 56 -4.30 3.08 0.79
CA ALA A 56 -4.76 4.46 0.68
C ALA A 56 -6.27 4.64 0.92
N GLU A 57 -7.06 3.59 0.78
CA GLU A 57 -8.49 3.59 1.13
C GLU A 57 -8.73 3.60 2.66
N ILE A 58 -7.75 3.13 3.46
CA ILE A 58 -7.85 3.07 4.93
C ILE A 58 -7.01 4.15 5.60
N GLN A 59 -5.83 4.43 5.04
CA GLN A 59 -4.82 5.30 5.62
C GLN A 59 -4.73 6.60 4.83
N ASP A 60 -4.67 7.73 5.54
CA ASP A 60 -4.55 9.04 4.90
C ASP A 60 -3.15 9.21 4.27
N CYS A 61 -3.10 9.09 2.95
CA CYS A 61 -1.89 9.23 2.16
C CYS A 61 -1.78 10.60 1.45
N ALA A 62 -2.67 11.56 1.75
CA ALA A 62 -2.76 12.82 1.01
C ALA A 62 -1.48 13.67 1.08
N ALA A 63 -0.69 13.50 2.13
CA ALA A 63 0.58 14.21 2.33
C ALA A 63 1.78 13.62 1.57
N LEU A 64 1.60 12.50 0.86
CA LEU A 64 2.69 11.84 0.11
C LEU A 64 2.84 12.46 -1.29
N ASP A 65 4.04 12.93 -1.61
CA ASP A 65 4.39 13.37 -2.96
C ASP A 65 4.92 12.17 -3.77
N LEU A 66 4.07 11.52 -4.55
CA LEU A 66 4.44 10.34 -5.32
C LEU A 66 5.13 10.72 -6.64
N ALA A 67 6.36 10.26 -6.83
CA ALA A 67 7.07 10.31 -8.11
C ALA A 67 6.52 9.30 -9.12
N GLY A 68 5.94 8.20 -8.64
CA GLY A 68 5.36 7.15 -9.46
C GLY A 68 5.11 5.87 -8.68
N VAL A 69 4.25 5.02 -9.23
CA VAL A 69 3.96 3.67 -8.73
C VAL A 69 4.45 2.68 -9.77
N TYR A 70 5.28 1.74 -9.36
CA TYR A 70 6.03 0.85 -10.23
C TYR A 70 5.71 -0.61 -9.89
N VAL A 71 5.75 -1.45 -10.92
CA VAL A 71 5.63 -2.91 -10.82
C VAL A 71 6.81 -3.56 -11.54
N GLN A 72 7.08 -4.84 -11.24
CA GLN A 72 8.12 -5.55 -11.95
C GLN A 72 7.68 -5.89 -13.37
N ASN A 73 8.47 -5.48 -14.35
CA ASN A 73 8.31 -5.95 -15.71
C ASN A 73 8.87 -7.38 -15.82
N ILE A 74 7.99 -8.37 -15.71
CA ILE A 74 8.36 -9.79 -15.76
C ILE A 74 8.97 -10.21 -17.10
N ASP A 75 8.66 -9.53 -18.21
CA ASP A 75 9.19 -9.85 -19.54
C ASP A 75 10.69 -9.55 -19.67
N GLN A 76 11.23 -8.72 -18.78
CA GLN A 76 12.64 -8.33 -18.73
C GLN A 76 13.47 -9.22 -17.80
N ILE A 77 12.86 -10.16 -17.07
CA ILE A 77 13.60 -11.06 -16.18
C ILE A 77 14.59 -11.88 -17.03
N GLY A 78 15.87 -11.83 -16.65
CA GLY A 78 16.95 -12.55 -17.32
C GLY A 78 17.51 -11.89 -18.59
N ARG A 79 17.06 -10.68 -18.94
CA ARG A 79 17.66 -9.87 -20.02
C ARG A 79 18.69 -8.90 -19.43
N THR A 80 19.89 -8.86 -20.00
CA THR A 80 20.99 -7.95 -19.61
C THR A 80 21.27 -6.93 -20.69
#